data_AF-A0A1A8JJZ6-F1
#
_entry.id   AF-A0A1A8JJZ6-F1
#
_cell.length_a   1.000
_cell.length_b   1.000
_cell.length_c   1.000
_cell.angle_alpha   90.00
_cell.angle_beta   90.00
_cell.angle_gamma   90.00
#
_symmetry.space_group_name_H-M   'P 1'
#
loop_
_entity.id
_entity.type
_entity.pdbx_description
1 polymer ?
#
loop_
_entity_poly.entity_id
_entity_poly.type
_entity_poly.pdbx_seq_one_letter_code
_entity_poly.pdbx_strand_id
1 'polypeptide(L)'
;TLAENIADNGGIREAFRAYRQWVDRSRGGVEEPLLPGVELNNNQLFFLSYAHVRCNSYRPEAAREQIQSGAHSPPKYRVIGAMSNYEEFQKAFKCPASSVMNRGELSCRVW
;
A
#
# COMPACT_ATOMS: atom_id res chain seq x y z
N THR A 1 3.94 14.07 10.53
CA THR A 1 3.70 12.87 9.70
C THR A 1 3.62 11.56 10.46
N LEU A 2 4.21 11.40 11.66
CA LEU A 2 4.26 10.09 12.35
C LEU A 2 2.88 9.41 12.52
N ALA A 3 1.90 10.12 13.10
CA ALA A 3 0.56 9.56 13.35
C ALA A 3 -0.11 9.07 12.06
N GLU A 4 -0.08 9.90 11.00
CA GLU A 4 -0.64 9.56 9.69
C GLU A 4 0.11 8.40 9.01
N ASN A 5 1.43 8.31 9.20
CA ASN A 5 2.21 7.19 8.68
C ASN A 5 1.86 5.88 9.41
N ILE A 6 1.63 5.93 10.73
CA ILE A 6 1.16 4.78 11.51
C ILE A 6 -0.24 4.36 11.02
N ALA A 7 -1.13 5.34 10.77
CA ALA A 7 -2.46 5.09 10.23
C ALA A 7 -2.43 4.43 8.85
N ASP A 8 -1.57 4.90 7.93
CA ASP A 8 -1.41 4.28 6.61
C ASP A 8 -0.91 2.83 6.71
N ASN A 9 0.10 2.58 7.55
CA ASN A 9 0.69 1.25 7.74
C ASN A 9 -0.31 0.27 8.37
N GLY A 10 -1.04 0.69 9.40
CA GLY A 10 -2.07 -0.15 10.02
C GLY A 10 -3.28 -0.34 9.11
N GLY A 11 -3.75 0.73 8.48
CA GLY A 11 -4.95 0.72 7.64
C GLY A 11 -4.83 -0.21 6.44
N ILE A 12 -3.71 -0.20 5.71
CA ILE A 12 -3.52 -1.09 4.57
C ILE A 12 -3.48 -2.57 4.99
N ARG A 13 -2.89 -2.87 6.15
CA ARG A 13 -2.80 -4.23 6.70
C ARG A 13 -4.18 -4.76 7.08
N GLU A 14 -4.95 -3.99 7.83
CA GLU A 14 -6.29 -4.40 8.24
C GLU A 14 -7.24 -4.49 7.04
N ALA A 15 -7.14 -3.56 6.08
CA ALA A 15 -7.95 -3.61 4.86
C ALA A 15 -7.64 -4.84 4.01
N PHE A 16 -6.35 -5.19 3.82
CA PHE A 16 -5.99 -6.39 3.05
C PHE A 16 -6.40 -7.67 3.78
N ARG A 17 -6.19 -7.71 5.10
CA ARG A 17 -6.64 -8.82 5.95
C ARG A 17 -8.16 -9.01 5.85
N ALA A 18 -8.94 -7.93 5.89
CA ALA A 18 -10.38 -7.97 5.73
C ALA A 18 -10.79 -8.48 4.34
N TYR A 19 -10.11 -8.03 3.28
CA TYR A 19 -10.32 -8.51 1.92
C TYR A 19 -10.08 -10.03 1.82
N ARG A 20 -8.94 -10.53 2.30
CA ARG A 20 -8.62 -11.97 2.29
C ARG A 20 -9.65 -12.78 3.08
N GLN A 21 -10.04 -12.33 4.27
CA GLN A 21 -11.08 -12.98 5.06
C GLN A 21 -12.44 -13.01 4.35
N TRP A 22 -12.78 -11.96 3.61
CA TRP A 22 -14.01 -11.92 2.84
C TRP A 22 -14.00 -12.93 1.68
N VAL A 23 -12.88 -13.05 0.95
CA VAL A 23 -12.70 -14.09 -0.08
C VAL A 23 -12.88 -15.49 0.53
N ASP A 24 -12.23 -15.75 1.66
CA ASP A 24 -12.30 -17.05 2.31
C ASP A 24 -13.72 -17.39 2.80
N ARG A 25 -14.36 -16.46 3.53
CA ARG A 25 -15.65 -16.72 4.21
C ARG A 25 -16.86 -16.58 3.30
N SER A 26 -16.86 -15.57 2.43
CA SER A 26 -18.03 -15.22 1.62
C SER A 26 -17.98 -15.88 0.24
N ARG A 27 -16.79 -16.26 -0.25
CA ARG A 27 -16.60 -16.90 -1.56
C ARG A 27 -15.99 -18.30 -1.47
N GLY A 28 -15.84 -18.86 -0.26
CA GLY A 28 -15.28 -20.20 -0.07
C GLY A 28 -13.82 -20.32 -0.53
N GLY A 29 -13.05 -19.24 -0.47
CA GLY A 29 -11.67 -19.19 -0.95
C GLY A 29 -11.53 -19.01 -2.46
N VAL A 30 -12.63 -18.83 -3.19
CA VAL A 30 -12.61 -18.59 -4.65
C VAL A 30 -12.45 -17.11 -4.93
N GLU A 31 -11.37 -16.75 -5.62
CA GLU A 31 -11.07 -15.38 -6.06
C GLU A 31 -12.18 -14.77 -6.95
N GLU A 32 -12.28 -13.44 -6.99
CA GLU A 32 -13.07 -12.75 -8.01
C GLU A 32 -12.50 -12.95 -9.42
N PRO A 33 -13.33 -12.85 -10.48
CA PRO A 33 -12.85 -12.80 -11.84
C PRO A 33 -11.83 -11.67 -12.04
N LEU A 34 -10.81 -11.94 -12.85
CA LEU A 34 -9.79 -10.94 -13.21
C LEU A 34 -10.41 -9.81 -14.04
N LEU A 35 -9.86 -8.60 -13.90
CA LEU A 35 -10.29 -7.47 -14.70
C LEU A 35 -9.83 -7.62 -16.17
N PRO A 36 -10.70 -7.34 -17.15
CA PRO A 36 -10.32 -7.37 -18.55
C PRO A 36 -9.29 -6.27 -18.86
N GLY A 37 -8.27 -6.59 -19.66
CA GLY A 37 -7.26 -5.62 -20.10
C GLY A 37 -6.20 -5.27 -19.05
N VAL A 38 -6.18 -5.96 -17.91
CA VAL A 38 -5.16 -5.76 -16.86
C VAL A 38 -4.56 -7.10 -16.47
N GLU A 39 -3.24 -7.25 -16.65
CA GLU A 39 -2.51 -8.48 -16.31
C GLU A 39 -2.11 -8.53 -14.83
N LEU A 40 -3.07 -8.26 -13.93
CA LEU A 40 -2.86 -8.30 -12.48
C LEU A 40 -3.92 -9.18 -11.81
N ASN A 41 -3.50 -9.95 -10.81
CA ASN A 41 -4.43 -10.68 -9.96
C ASN A 41 -5.10 -9.75 -8.92
N ASN A 42 -6.15 -10.23 -8.24
CA ASN A 42 -6.92 -9.38 -7.32
C ASN A 42 -6.10 -8.84 -6.14
N ASN A 43 -5.10 -9.59 -5.64
CA ASN A 43 -4.21 -9.08 -4.59
C ASN A 43 -3.33 -7.94 -5.11
N GLN A 44 -2.80 -8.07 -6.32
CA GLN A 44 -2.04 -6.98 -6.95
C GLN A 44 -2.94 -5.78 -7.24
N LEU A 45 -4.18 -6.00 -7.66
CA LEU A 45 -5.18 -4.95 -7.89
C LEU A 45 -5.56 -4.22 -6.60
N PHE A 46 -5.66 -4.91 -5.47
CA PHE A 46 -5.87 -4.27 -4.16
C PHE A 46 -4.79 -3.22 -3.88
N PHE A 47 -3.52 -3.61 -4.01
CA PHE A 47 -2.40 -2.70 -3.77
C PHE A 47 -2.33 -1.60 -4.83
N LEU A 48 -2.58 -1.91 -6.10
CA LEU A 48 -2.67 -0.91 -7.16
C LEU A 48 -3.75 0.13 -6.82
N SER A 49 -4.93 -0.29 -6.35
CA SER A 49 -6.01 0.59 -5.96
C SER A 49 -5.62 1.50 -4.79
N TYR A 50 -4.96 0.95 -3.76
CA TYR A 50 -4.41 1.74 -2.65
C TYR A 50 -3.43 2.82 -3.14
N ALA A 51 -2.53 2.49 -4.07
CA ALA A 51 -1.61 3.46 -4.64
C ALA A 51 -2.34 4.51 -5.50
N HIS A 52 -3.34 4.10 -6.27
CA HIS A 52 -4.05 4.96 -7.21
C HIS A 52 -4.81 6.09 -6.53
N VAL A 53 -5.39 5.84 -5.35
CA VAL A 53 -6.04 6.87 -4.51
C VAL A 53 -5.09 8.00 -4.10
N ARG A 54 -3.77 7.75 -4.18
CA ARG A 54 -2.71 8.71 -3.82
C ARG A 54 -1.96 9.25 -5.04
N CYS A 55 -2.44 8.99 -6.27
CA CYS A 55 -1.89 9.62 -7.47
C CYS A 55 -2.05 11.14 -7.40
N ASN A 56 -0.93 11.86 -7.37
CA ASN A 56 -0.89 13.30 -7.21
C ASN A 56 0.38 13.90 -7.83
N SER A 57 0.33 15.19 -8.16
CA SER A 57 1.48 16.00 -8.52
C SER A 57 1.38 17.36 -7.82
N TYR A 58 2.53 17.88 -7.39
CA TYR A 58 2.63 19.20 -6.75
C TYR A 58 3.41 20.17 -7.62
N ARG A 59 3.02 21.44 -7.55
CA ARG A 59 3.94 22.54 -7.92
C ARG A 59 5.10 22.58 -6.90
N PRO A 60 6.32 22.99 -7.29
CA PRO A 60 7.46 23.00 -6.38
C PRO A 60 7.23 23.78 -5.08
N GLU A 61 6.49 24.89 -5.14
CA GLU A 61 6.18 25.74 -3.99
C GLU A 61 5.22 25.02 -3.03
N ALA A 62 4.15 24.43 -3.57
CA ALA A 62 3.19 23.64 -2.79
C ALA A 62 3.86 22.39 -2.17
N ALA A 63 4.81 21.77 -2.87
CA ALA A 63 5.57 20.65 -2.32
C ALA A 63 6.42 21.07 -1.10
N ARG A 64 7.05 22.25 -1.16
CA ARG A 64 7.81 22.80 -0.01
C ARG A 64 6.91 23.07 1.18
N GLU A 65 5.77 23.71 0.94
CA GLU A 65 4.78 23.97 1.99
C GLU A 65 4.28 22.66 2.62
N GLN A 66 3.86 21.69 1.80
CA GLN A 66 3.40 20.38 2.28
C GLN A 66 4.44 19.67 3.15
N ILE A 67 5.73 19.80 2.83
CA ILE A 67 6.80 19.20 3.64
C ILE A 67 6.95 19.91 4.99
N GLN A 68 6.75 21.22 5.05
CA GLN A 68 6.98 22.03 6.26
C GLN A 68 5.78 22.01 7.21
N SER A 69 4.57 22.15 6.69
CA SER A 69 3.34 22.33 7.48
C SER A 69 2.37 21.15 7.39
N GLY A 70 2.57 20.24 6.43
CA GLY A 70 1.66 19.13 6.20
C GLY A 70 1.70 18.07 7.30
N ALA A 71 0.52 17.70 7.82
CA ALA A 71 0.38 16.59 8.75
C ALA A 71 0.74 15.23 8.11
N HIS A 72 0.50 15.10 6.79
CA HIS A 72 0.71 13.88 6.02
C HIS A 72 2.04 13.90 5.25
N SER A 73 2.70 12.74 5.14
CA SER A 73 3.80 12.58 4.18
C SER A 73 3.30 12.85 2.75
N PRO A 74 4.16 13.34 1.83
CA PRO A 74 3.74 13.51 0.44
C PRO A 74 3.22 12.19 -0.15
N PRO A 75 2.20 12.20 -1.04
CA PRO A 75 1.46 11.01 -1.45
C PRO A 75 2.33 9.85 -1.96
N LYS A 76 3.35 10.16 -2.77
CA LYS A 76 4.36 9.17 -3.23
C LYS A 76 5.00 8.40 -2.07
N TYR A 77 5.36 9.10 -1.00
CA TYR A 77 6.01 8.48 0.16
C TYR A 77 5.03 7.77 1.09
N ARG A 78 3.74 8.15 1.09
CA ARG A 78 2.69 7.37 1.77
C ARG A 78 2.54 5.99 1.14
N VAL A 79 2.55 5.92 -0.19
CA VAL A 79 2.50 4.66 -0.96
C VAL A 79 3.74 3.82 -0.71
N ILE A 80 4.93 4.38 -0.98
CA ILE A 80 6.20 3.67 -0.83
C ILE A 80 6.40 3.23 0.63
N GLY A 81 6.18 4.13 1.59
CA GLY A 81 6.37 3.85 3.01
C GLY A 81 5.50 2.72 3.52
N ALA A 82 4.18 2.77 3.26
CA ALA A 82 3.25 1.75 3.73
C ALA A 82 3.48 0.39 3.03
N MET A 83 3.65 0.38 1.71
CA MET A 83 3.82 -0.87 0.96
C MET A 83 5.16 -1.55 1.21
N SER A 84 6.25 -0.78 1.33
CA SER A 84 7.59 -1.34 1.54
C SER A 84 7.75 -2.04 2.90
N ASN A 85 6.94 -1.65 3.89
CA ASN A 85 6.84 -2.27 5.21
C ASN A 85 5.93 -3.50 5.25
N TYR A 86 5.25 -3.85 4.14
CA TYR A 86 4.19 -4.87 4.17
C TYR A 86 4.57 -6.14 3.38
N GLU A 87 4.72 -7.24 4.09
CA GLU A 87 5.09 -8.56 3.56
C GLU A 87 4.10 -9.09 2.50
N GLU A 88 2.80 -8.80 2.63
CA GLU A 88 1.82 -9.26 1.64
C GLU A 88 1.95 -8.52 0.30
N PHE A 89 2.35 -7.25 0.33
CA PHE A 89 2.71 -6.53 -0.90
C PHE A 89 3.93 -7.16 -1.56
N GLN A 90 4.96 -7.46 -0.77
CA GLN A 90 6.19 -8.10 -1.26
C GLN A 90 5.89 -9.46 -1.90
N LYS A 91 5.00 -10.26 -1.31
CA LYS A 91 4.53 -11.54 -1.86
C LYS A 91 3.73 -11.34 -3.15
N ALA A 92 2.77 -10.42 -3.16
CA ALA A 92 1.89 -10.18 -4.32
C ALA A 92 2.67 -9.75 -5.57
N PHE A 93 3.74 -8.97 -5.40
CA PHE A 93 4.58 -8.49 -6.51
C PHE A 93 5.92 -9.22 -6.63
N LYS A 94 6.18 -10.24 -5.81
CA LYS A 94 7.43 -11.02 -5.78
C LYS A 94 8.67 -10.10 -5.70
N CYS A 95 8.63 -9.11 -4.82
CA CYS A 95 9.71 -8.12 -4.69
C CYS A 95 11.02 -8.79 -4.22
N PRO A 96 12.14 -8.64 -4.95
CA PRO A 96 13.45 -9.15 -4.52
C PRO A 96 13.86 -8.57 -3.17
N ALA A 97 14.62 -9.32 -2.37
CA ALA A 97 15.12 -8.86 -1.06
C ALA A 97 16.03 -7.61 -1.15
N SER A 98 16.65 -7.37 -2.31
CA SER A 98 17.45 -6.17 -2.58
C SER A 98 16.64 -4.96 -3.05
N SER A 99 15.33 -5.10 -3.25
CA SER A 99 14.47 -4.03 -3.76
C SER A 99 14.15 -3.00 -2.68
N VAL A 100 14.08 -1.73 -3.07
CA VAL A 100 13.62 -0.63 -2.20
C VAL A 100 12.20 -0.84 -1.65
N MET A 101 11.39 -1.65 -2.33
CA MET A 101 10.02 -1.99 -1.92
C MET A 101 9.94 -3.22 -1.01
N ASN A 102 11.07 -3.81 -0.65
CA ASN A 102 11.16 -4.91 0.31
C ASN A 102 12.17 -4.53 1.39
N ARG A 103 11.68 -4.05 2.54
CA ARG A 103 12.56 -3.65 3.64
C ARG A 103 13.01 -4.82 4.53
N GLY A 104 12.46 -6.02 4.32
CA GLY A 104 12.77 -7.20 5.12
C GLY A 104 12.68 -6.92 6.62
N GLU A 105 13.74 -7.24 7.35
CA GLU A 105 13.89 -7.00 8.81
C GLU A 105 13.82 -5.51 9.22
N LEU A 106 14.02 -4.58 8.29
CA LEU A 106 13.90 -3.13 8.54
C LEU A 106 12.47 -2.62 8.39
N SER A 107 11.50 -3.50 8.14
CA SER A 107 10.09 -3.12 8.04
C SER A 107 9.57 -2.60 9.37
N CYS A 108 8.90 -1.45 9.36
CA CYS A 108 8.29 -0.89 10.56
C CYS A 108 6.88 -1.47 10.75
N ARG A 109 6.56 -1.91 11.97
CA ARG A 109 5.21 -2.36 12.35
C ARG A 109 4.89 -1.94 13.78
N VAL A 110 3.67 -1.44 13.98
CA VAL A 110 3.15 -1.09 15.32
C VAL A 110 1.88 -1.89 15.60
N TRP A 111 0.90 -1.80 14.68
CA TRP A 111 -0.33 -2.59 14.65
C TRP A 111 -0.17 -3.79 13.68
#